data_AF-A0A0N8J2A8-F1
#
_entry.id   AF-A0A0N8J2A8-F1
#
_cell.length_a   1.000
_cell.length_b   1.000
_cell.length_c   1.000
_cell.angle_alpha   90.00
_cell.angle_beta   90.00
_cell.angle_gamma   90.00
#
_symmetry.space_group_name_H-M   'P 1'
#
loop_
_entity.id
_entity.type
_entity.pdbx_description
1 polymer ?
#
loop_
_entity_poly.entity_id
_entity_poly.type
_entity_poly.pdbx_seq_one_letter_code
_entity_poly.pdbx_strand_id
1 'polypeptide(L)'
;MANDSWSGQDKAQHFIASAMLSAAGNEYAQHQGMSRDRSATFGLMFSVGLGASKELWDSRPEGSGWSWKDFTWDVAGATTGYTIWQLAHH
;
A
#
# COMPACT_ATOMS: atom_id res chain seq x y z
N MET A 1 -20.64 -2.79 -2.52
CA MET A 1 -19.54 -1.80 -2.60
C MET A 1 -19.70 -0.85 -1.43
N ALA A 2 -18.60 -0.50 -0.77
CA ALA A 2 -18.62 0.42 0.36
C ALA A 2 -19.10 1.83 -0.07
N ASN A 3 -19.81 2.51 0.82
CA ASN A 3 -20.31 3.88 0.60
C ASN A 3 -19.59 4.87 1.53
N ASP A 4 -18.31 5.08 1.25
CA ASP A 4 -17.37 5.90 1.99
C ASP A 4 -17.02 7.22 1.27
N SER A 5 -16.41 8.18 1.94
CA SER A 5 -15.98 9.45 1.34
C SER A 5 -14.59 9.35 0.70
N TRP A 6 -14.30 10.17 -0.31
CA TRP A 6 -12.96 10.26 -0.91
C TRP A 6 -11.92 10.92 0.00
N SER A 7 -12.37 11.65 1.01
CA SER A 7 -11.54 12.37 1.97
C SER A 7 -11.95 12.02 3.38
N GLY A 8 -10.98 11.89 4.28
CA GLY A 8 -11.23 11.60 5.69
C GLY A 8 -10.00 11.02 6.36
N GLN A 9 -10.07 10.89 7.69
CA GLN A 9 -9.01 10.28 8.50
C GLN A 9 -8.69 8.86 8.04
N ASP A 10 -9.72 8.07 7.74
CA ASP A 10 -9.61 6.70 7.23
C ASP A 10 -8.76 6.63 5.95
N LYS A 11 -9.02 7.51 4.97
CA LYS A 11 -8.22 7.58 3.73
C LYS A 11 -6.77 7.98 3.95
N ALA A 12 -6.54 8.89 4.89
CA ALA A 12 -5.19 9.25 5.28
C ALA A 12 -4.45 8.08 5.95
N GLN A 13 -5.14 7.24 6.72
CA GLN A 13 -4.57 6.03 7.31
C GLN A 13 -4.19 5.01 6.25
N HIS A 14 -5.07 4.76 5.27
CA HIS A 14 -4.78 3.91 4.11
C HIS A 14 -3.53 4.38 3.36
N PHE A 15 -3.46 5.68 3.05
CA PHE A 15 -2.31 6.27 2.39
C PHE A 15 -1.01 6.12 3.19
N ILE A 16 -1.00 6.50 4.46
CA ILE A 16 0.22 6.47 5.30
C ILE A 16 0.66 5.03 5.55
N ALA A 17 -0.27 4.14 5.90
CA ALA A 17 0.03 2.74 6.14
C ALA A 17 0.64 2.09 4.89
N SER A 18 0.06 2.33 3.72
CA SER A 18 0.58 1.79 2.46
C SER A 18 1.94 2.39 2.07
N ALA A 19 2.16 3.68 2.32
CA ALA A 19 3.48 4.28 2.13
C ALA A 19 4.55 3.64 3.02
N MET A 20 4.23 3.43 4.31
CA MET A 20 5.14 2.77 5.24
C MET A 20 5.40 1.32 4.85
N LEU A 21 4.36 0.56 4.50
CA LEU A 21 4.48 -0.84 4.06
C LEU A 21 5.34 -0.97 2.81
N SER A 22 5.18 -0.07 1.83
CA SER A 22 6.01 -0.09 0.63
C SER A 22 7.46 0.25 0.93
N ALA A 23 7.74 1.30 1.71
CA ALA A 23 9.11 1.66 2.05
C ALA A 23 9.81 0.57 2.89
N ALA A 24 9.12 0.03 3.90
CA ALA A 24 9.65 -1.04 4.75
C ALA A 24 9.84 -2.35 3.98
N GLY A 25 8.92 -2.68 3.06
CA GLY A 25 9.05 -3.85 2.19
C GLY A 25 10.24 -3.74 1.24
N ASN A 26 10.48 -2.55 0.69
CA ASN A 26 11.65 -2.29 -0.16
C ASN A 26 12.95 -2.45 0.64
N GLU A 27 13.00 -1.87 1.84
CA GLU A 27 14.15 -1.97 2.74
C GLU A 27 14.44 -3.42 3.10
N TYR A 28 13.41 -4.17 3.49
CA TYR A 28 13.53 -5.58 3.81
C TYR A 28 14.07 -6.41 2.62
N ALA A 29 13.55 -6.18 1.42
CA ALA A 29 14.02 -6.86 0.22
C ALA A 29 15.50 -6.56 -0.08
N GLN A 30 15.92 -5.30 0.10
CA GLN A 30 17.32 -4.90 -0.07
C GLN A 30 18.23 -5.59 0.96
N HIS A 31 17.80 -5.67 2.22
CA HIS A 31 18.52 -6.41 3.26
C HIS A 31 18.65 -7.91 2.96
N GLN A 32 17.73 -8.50 2.20
CA GLN A 32 17.82 -9.89 1.72
C GLN A 32 18.72 -10.06 0.48
N GLY A 33 19.46 -9.02 0.09
CA GLY A 33 20.39 -9.05 -1.04
C GLY A 33 19.71 -8.93 -2.41
N MET A 34 18.43 -8.54 -2.47
CA MET A 34 17.78 -8.24 -3.74
C MET A 34 18.38 -6.98 -4.36
N SER A 35 18.44 -6.95 -5.70
CA SER A 35 18.87 -5.76 -6.43
C SER A 35 17.92 -4.61 -6.16
N ARG A 36 18.44 -3.38 -6.12
CA ARG A 36 17.68 -2.18 -5.76
C ARG A 36 16.36 -2.03 -6.52
N ASP A 37 16.37 -2.23 -7.84
CA ASP A 37 15.16 -2.15 -8.67
C ASP A 37 14.11 -3.21 -8.30
N ARG A 38 14.58 -4.41 -7.96
CA ARG A 38 13.71 -5.52 -7.53
C ARG A 38 13.18 -5.28 -6.13
N SER A 39 14.00 -4.73 -5.23
CA SER A 39 13.58 -4.32 -3.89
C SER A 39 12.53 -3.22 -3.95
N ALA A 40 12.75 -2.19 -4.77
CA ALA A 40 11.80 -1.10 -4.98
C ALA A 40 10.44 -1.62 -5.45
N THR A 41 10.44 -2.55 -6.40
CA THR A 41 9.20 -3.14 -6.91
C THR A 41 8.54 -4.07 -5.89
N PHE A 42 9.32 -4.76 -5.06
CA PHE A 42 8.81 -5.72 -4.09
C PHE A 42 7.90 -5.06 -3.04
N GLY A 43 8.36 -4.03 -2.35
CA GLY A 43 7.55 -3.38 -1.32
C GLY A 43 6.32 -2.68 -1.89
N LEU A 44 6.43 -2.10 -3.09
CA LEU A 44 5.27 -1.56 -3.81
C LEU A 44 4.19 -2.63 -4.03
N MET A 45 4.58 -3.77 -4.61
CA MET A 45 3.65 -4.88 -4.89
C MET A 45 3.13 -5.53 -3.61
N PHE A 46 3.98 -5.64 -2.58
CA PHE A 46 3.61 -6.14 -1.27
C PHE A 46 2.52 -5.27 -0.63
N SER A 47 2.71 -3.95 -0.60
CA SER A 47 1.73 -3.01 -0.04
C SER A 47 0.41 -3.02 -0.79
N VAL A 48 0.45 -2.96 -2.13
CA VAL A 48 -0.76 -3.01 -2.96
C VAL A 48 -1.49 -4.34 -2.80
N GLY A 49 -0.75 -5.46 -2.72
CA GLY A 49 -1.32 -6.78 -2.47
C GLY A 49 -2.02 -6.88 -1.12
N LEU A 50 -1.46 -6.26 -0.07
CA LEU A 50 -2.12 -6.19 1.24
C LEU A 50 -3.40 -5.35 1.21
N GLY A 51 -3.39 -4.18 0.55
CA GLY A 51 -4.59 -3.36 0.36
C GLY A 51 -5.69 -4.11 -0.39
N ALA A 52 -5.35 -4.75 -1.51
CA ALA A 52 -6.30 -5.58 -2.26
C ALA A 52 -6.85 -6.74 -1.42
N SER A 53 -6.00 -7.40 -0.63
CA SER A 53 -6.41 -8.51 0.23
C SER A 53 -7.36 -8.06 1.35
N LYS A 54 -7.13 -6.88 1.92
CA LYS A 54 -8.02 -6.27 2.92
C LYS A 54 -9.40 -5.98 2.30
N GLU A 55 -9.45 -5.35 1.14
CA GLU A 55 -10.71 -5.04 0.47
C GLU A 55 -11.47 -6.30 0.00
N LEU A 56 -10.74 -7.36 -0.41
CA LEU A 56 -11.33 -8.68 -0.67
C LEU A 56 -11.92 -9.29 0.61
N TRP A 57 -11.22 -9.17 1.73
CA TRP A 57 -11.71 -9.65 3.03
C TRP A 57 -12.95 -8.89 3.48
N ASP A 58 -12.97 -7.57 3.31
CA ASP A 58 -14.10 -6.71 3.64
C ASP A 58 -15.30 -6.94 2.71
N SER A 59 -15.11 -7.59 1.56
CA SER A 59 -16.18 -7.99 0.63
C SER A 59 -17.02 -9.18 1.10
N ARG A 60 -16.69 -9.80 2.23
CA ARG A 60 -17.49 -10.87 2.84
C ARG A 60 -18.87 -10.37 3.29
N PRO A 61 -19.87 -11.26 3.46
CA PRO A 61 -21.23 -10.86 3.84
C PRO A 61 -21.34 -10.05 5.14
N GLU A 62 -20.41 -10.23 6.07
CA GLU A 62 -20.34 -9.52 7.36
C GLU A 62 -19.46 -8.26 7.31
N GLY A 63 -18.83 -7.95 6.17
CA GLY A 63 -17.91 -6.82 6.01
C GLY A 63 -18.56 -5.56 5.44
N SER A 64 -17.75 -4.50 5.30
CA SER A 64 -18.16 -3.21 4.71
C SER A 64 -18.35 -3.24 3.19
N GLY A 65 -17.90 -4.30 2.53
CA GLY A 65 -17.83 -4.41 1.08
C GLY A 65 -16.54 -3.78 0.51
N TRP A 66 -16.16 -4.18 -0.71
CA TRP A 66 -15.05 -3.56 -1.44
C TRP A 66 -15.20 -2.04 -1.55
N SER A 67 -14.18 -1.29 -1.14
CA SER A 67 -13.98 0.12 -1.40
C SER A 67 -12.90 0.37 -2.45
N TRP A 68 -13.31 0.89 -3.60
CA TRP A 68 -12.36 1.41 -4.58
C TRP A 68 -11.62 2.66 -4.10
N LYS A 69 -12.18 3.39 -3.15
CA LYS A 69 -11.58 4.63 -2.64
C LYS A 69 -10.40 4.28 -1.74
N ASP A 70 -10.59 3.35 -0.81
CA ASP A 70 -9.51 2.83 0.03
C ASP A 70 -8.41 2.20 -0.78
N PHE A 71 -8.77 1.32 -1.71
CA PHE A 71 -7.78 0.70 -2.59
C PHE A 71 -6.98 1.73 -3.41
N THR A 72 -7.61 2.82 -3.86
CA THR A 72 -6.91 3.91 -4.56
C THR A 72 -5.92 4.63 -3.64
N TRP A 73 -6.33 4.91 -2.39
CA TRP A 73 -5.44 5.53 -1.40
C TRP A 73 -4.29 4.60 -0.99
N ASP A 74 -4.51 3.28 -0.96
CA ASP A 74 -3.45 2.30 -0.75
C ASP A 74 -2.43 2.32 -1.89
N VAL A 75 -2.89 2.34 -3.15
CA VAL A 75 -1.98 2.43 -4.31
C VAL A 75 -1.20 3.75 -4.33
N ALA A 76 -1.86 4.87 -4.03
CA ALA A 76 -1.22 6.18 -3.95
C ALA A 76 -0.18 6.23 -2.81
N GLY A 77 -0.52 5.67 -1.65
CA GLY A 77 0.38 5.53 -0.51
C GLY A 77 1.59 4.69 -0.85
N ALA A 78 1.37 3.48 -1.37
CA ALA A 78 2.45 2.56 -1.76
C ALA A 78 3.40 3.20 -2.78
N THR A 79 2.86 3.88 -3.80
CA THR A 79 3.67 4.61 -4.79
C THR A 79 4.50 5.75 -4.16
N THR A 80 3.94 6.42 -3.15
CA THR A 80 4.66 7.45 -2.39
C THR A 80 5.80 6.84 -1.58
N GLY A 81 5.54 5.75 -0.86
CA GLY A 81 6.56 5.01 -0.11
C GLY A 81 7.70 4.50 -1.00
N TYR A 82 7.35 3.93 -2.16
CA TYR A 82 8.30 3.58 -3.22
C TYR A 82 9.20 4.76 -3.60
N THR A 83 8.60 5.92 -3.88
CA THR A 83 9.32 7.10 -4.35
C THR A 83 10.25 7.65 -3.27
N ILE A 84 9.77 7.75 -2.02
CA ILE A 84 10.59 8.20 -0.88
C ILE A 84 11.78 7.26 -0.67
N TRP A 85 11.54 5.95 -0.67
CA TRP A 85 12.61 4.97 -0.51
C TRP A 85 13.65 5.07 -1.64
N GLN A 86 13.19 5.22 -2.89
CA GLN A 86 14.08 5.42 -4.03
C GLN A 86 14.93 6.68 -3.85
N LEU A 87 14.32 7.81 -3.45
CA LEU A 87 15.06 9.06 -3.22
C LEU A 87 16.06 8.97 -2.07
N ALA A 88 15.74 8.23 -1.00
CA ALA A 88 16.63 8.07 0.16
C ALA A 88 17.88 7.22 -0.12
N HIS A 89 17.85 6.41 -1.17
CA HIS A 89 18.94 5.52 -1.57
C HIS A 89 19.71 6.00 -2.81
N HIS A 90 19.46 7.24 -3.25
CA HIS A 90 20.18 7.95 -4.31
C HIS A 90 21.13 9.00 -3.70
#